data_AF-A0A397H9Y0-F1
#
_entry.id   AF-A0A397H9Y0-F1
#
_cell.length_a   1.000
_cell.length_b   1.000
_cell.length_c   1.000
_cell.angle_alpha   90.00
_cell.angle_beta   90.00
_cell.angle_gamma   90.00
#
_symmetry.space_group_name_H-M   'P 1'
#
loop_
_entity.id
_entity.type
_entity.pdbx_description
1 polymer ?
#
loop_
_entity_poly.entity_id
_entity_poly.type
_entity_poly.pdbx_seq_one_letter_code
_entity_poly.pdbx_strand_id
1 'polypeptide(L)'
;MEHGILSRQLEALKQSTIVTQKPFSPAPVQMQETAEAVGWLQWSSGAAEPEISHLIIYQGQDEVYLTLMAPGTRYVEYLGRTAPTTTTDPEEFMTMQTFGPWEIKKEKHLQSLCLVLLALCGYRIRLDQERHRAEQLRGEEPPWHALASSLVNQQEP
;
A
#
# COMPACT_ATOMS: atom_id res chain seq x y z
N MET A 1 14.51 1.25 -8.85
CA MET A 1 13.83 1.09 -10.15
C MET A 1 12.33 0.73 -10.00
N GLU A 2 11.81 0.57 -8.77
CA GLU A 2 10.49 -0.01 -8.49
C GLU A 2 9.34 1.02 -8.36
N HIS A 3 9.63 2.28 -8.01
CA HIS A 3 8.67 3.40 -8.01
C HIS A 3 8.03 3.68 -9.39
N GLY A 4 8.63 3.17 -10.47
CA GLY A 4 8.14 3.37 -11.84
C GLY A 4 6.99 2.43 -12.25
N ILE A 5 6.77 1.33 -11.54
CA ILE A 5 5.78 0.31 -11.93
C ILE A 5 4.43 0.60 -11.29
N LEU A 6 4.42 0.94 -9.99
CA LEU A 6 3.24 1.41 -9.27
C LEU A 6 2.67 2.69 -9.89
N SER A 7 3.53 3.64 -10.22
CA SER A 7 3.12 4.87 -10.90
C SER A 7 2.50 4.56 -12.26
N ARG A 8 3.09 3.66 -13.07
CA ARG A 8 2.50 3.26 -14.37
C ARG A 8 1.20 2.48 -14.25
N GLN A 9 1.04 1.60 -13.26
CA GLN A 9 -0.21 0.84 -13.06
C GLN A 9 -1.33 1.70 -12.48
N LEU A 10 -1.00 2.61 -11.55
CA LEU A 10 -1.93 3.62 -11.05
C LEU A 10 -2.31 4.58 -12.19
N GLU A 11 -1.36 4.97 -13.05
CA GLU A 11 -1.65 5.80 -14.21
C GLU A 11 -2.45 5.04 -15.27
N ALA A 12 -2.19 3.75 -15.45
CA ALA A 12 -3.00 2.89 -16.29
C ALA A 12 -4.43 2.72 -15.73
N LEU A 13 -4.61 2.65 -14.41
CA LEU A 13 -5.93 2.66 -13.75
C LEU A 13 -6.64 4.01 -13.88
N LYS A 14 -5.91 5.13 -13.81
CA LYS A 14 -6.47 6.48 -14.07
C LYS A 14 -6.84 6.69 -15.54
N GLN A 15 -6.08 6.10 -16.47
CA GLN A 15 -6.31 6.20 -17.92
C GLN A 15 -7.35 5.19 -18.43
N SER A 16 -7.47 4.04 -17.77
CA SER A 16 -8.46 3.00 -18.04
C SER A 16 -9.79 3.34 -17.37
N THR A 17 -10.52 4.28 -17.97
CA THR A 17 -11.99 4.22 -18.08
C THR A 17 -12.77 4.10 -16.75
N ILE A 18 -13.34 5.24 -16.32
CA ILE A 18 -14.32 5.40 -15.22
C ILE A 18 -13.69 5.51 -13.82
N VAL A 19 -12.84 6.51 -13.62
CA VAL A 19 -12.56 7.02 -12.27
C VAL A 19 -13.22 8.38 -12.17
N THR A 20 -14.45 8.41 -11.65
CA THR A 20 -15.05 9.67 -11.21
C THR A 20 -14.57 9.90 -9.79
N GLN A 21 -14.07 11.09 -9.47
CA GLN A 21 -13.81 11.43 -8.07
C GLN A 21 -15.13 11.35 -7.31
N LYS A 22 -15.12 10.75 -6.10
CA LYS A 22 -16.30 10.67 -5.23
C LYS A 22 -16.93 12.08 -5.11
N PRO A 23 -18.24 12.24 -5.39
CA PRO A 23 -18.91 13.51 -5.13
C PRO A 23 -18.75 13.87 -3.64
N PHE A 24 -18.69 15.16 -3.34
CA PHE A 24 -18.40 15.68 -1.99
C PHE A 24 -19.30 14.98 -0.94
N SER A 25 -18.70 14.12 -0.12
CA SER A 25 -19.41 13.55 1.03
C SER A 25 -19.54 14.59 2.13
N PRO A 26 -20.62 14.57 2.92
CA PRO A 26 -20.74 15.43 4.10
C PRO A 26 -19.50 15.31 4.99
N ALA A 27 -19.03 16.43 5.53
CA ALA A 27 -17.84 16.47 6.39
C ALA A 27 -17.81 15.41 7.51
N PRO A 28 -18.93 15.08 8.19
CA PRO A 28 -18.93 14.02 9.21
C PRO A 28 -18.56 12.63 8.68
N VAL A 29 -18.97 12.30 7.45
CA VAL A 29 -18.67 11.01 6.82
C VAL A 29 -17.19 10.94 6.46
N GLN A 30 -16.65 12.01 5.89
CA GLN A 30 -15.20 12.15 5.64
C GLN A 30 -14.37 12.02 6.92
N MET A 31 -14.80 12.65 8.01
CA MET A 31 -14.12 12.55 9.29
C MET A 31 -14.12 11.11 9.82
N GLN A 32 -15.22 10.37 9.67
CA GLN A 32 -15.31 8.97 10.07
C GLN A 32 -14.43 8.07 9.21
N GLU A 33 -14.49 8.23 7.88
CA GLU A 33 -13.65 7.50 6.93
C GLU A 33 -12.16 7.71 7.21
N THR A 34 -11.74 8.97 7.46
CA THR A 34 -10.37 9.30 7.83
C THR A 34 -10.00 8.77 9.22
N ALA A 35 -10.91 8.78 10.20
CA ALA A 35 -10.63 8.24 11.52
C ALA A 35 -10.41 6.72 11.49
N GLU A 36 -11.21 5.99 10.72
CA GLU A 36 -11.06 4.54 10.51
C GLU A 36 -9.73 4.22 9.82
N ALA A 37 -9.40 4.96 8.77
CA ALA A 37 -8.13 4.89 8.07
C ALA A 37 -6.93 5.03 9.02
N VAL A 38 -6.94 6.06 9.86
CA VAL A 38 -5.87 6.32 10.82
C VAL A 38 -5.81 5.25 11.90
N GLY A 39 -6.97 4.81 12.41
CA GLY A 39 -7.05 3.72 13.38
C GLY A 39 -6.43 2.42 12.84
N TRP A 40 -6.67 2.08 11.57
CA TRP A 40 -6.03 0.94 10.92
C TRP A 40 -4.52 1.10 10.78
N LEU A 41 -4.03 2.28 10.40
CA LEU A 41 -2.60 2.56 10.31
C LEU A 41 -1.88 2.42 11.66
N GLN A 42 -2.52 2.89 12.74
CA GLN A 42 -1.99 2.76 14.10
C GLN A 42 -1.99 1.30 14.58
N TRP A 43 -2.98 0.50 14.17
CA TRP A 43 -2.99 -0.93 14.45
C TRP A 43 -1.94 -1.69 13.64
N SER A 44 -1.78 -1.36 12.35
CA SER A 44 -0.88 -2.06 11.44
C SER A 44 0.59 -1.69 11.65
N SER A 45 0.92 -0.54 12.24
CA SER A 45 2.31 -0.09 12.48
C SER A 45 3.08 -0.95 13.50
N GLY A 46 2.43 -1.91 14.19
CA GLY A 46 3.12 -3.00 14.89
C GLY A 46 3.69 -4.09 13.96
N ALA A 47 3.25 -4.13 12.70
CA ALA A 47 3.74 -5.01 11.64
C ALA A 47 4.33 -4.13 10.53
N ALA A 48 5.66 -4.09 10.41
CA ALA A 48 6.38 -3.26 9.47
C ALA A 48 5.97 -3.52 8.00
N GLU A 49 5.01 -2.76 7.48
CA GLU A 49 4.58 -2.81 6.07
C GLU A 49 4.45 -1.38 5.50
N PRO A 50 5.56 -0.59 5.41
CA PRO A 50 5.50 0.82 5.01
C PRO A 50 5.29 1.06 3.50
N GLU A 51 5.28 0.01 2.67
CA GLU A 51 5.41 0.17 1.22
C GLU A 51 4.12 0.01 0.42
N ILE A 52 3.02 -0.41 1.04
CA ILE A 52 1.81 -0.77 0.28
C ILE A 52 0.65 0.10 0.71
N SER A 53 0.17 0.90 -0.25
CA SER A 53 -1.02 1.72 -0.10
C SER A 53 -2.16 0.87 0.46
N HIS A 54 -2.68 1.27 1.61
CA HIS A 54 -3.79 0.57 2.23
C HIS A 54 -5.05 0.84 1.42
N LEU A 55 -5.74 -0.22 1.01
CA LEU A 55 -7.03 -0.14 0.33
C LEU A 55 -8.15 -0.17 1.37
N ILE A 56 -8.97 0.87 1.38
CA ILE A 56 -10.26 0.90 2.07
C ILE A 56 -11.36 0.71 1.05
N ILE A 57 -12.32 -0.15 1.36
CA ILE A 57 -13.53 -0.33 0.58
C ILE A 57 -14.67 0.29 1.40
N TYR A 58 -15.26 1.34 0.87
CA TYR A 58 -16.44 1.98 1.46
C TYR A 58 -17.67 1.67 0.61
N GLN A 59 -18.79 1.36 1.26
CA GLN A 59 -20.08 1.21 0.60
C GLN A 59 -21.09 2.20 1.21
N GLY A 60 -21.72 3.00 0.35
CA GLY A 60 -22.83 3.86 0.71
C GLY A 60 -24.04 3.53 -0.17
N GLN A 61 -25.16 3.12 0.44
CA GLN A 61 -26.36 2.65 -0.27
C GLN A 61 -26.00 1.58 -1.33
N ASP A 62 -26.24 1.88 -2.61
CA ASP A 62 -25.97 1.00 -3.73
C ASP A 62 -24.62 1.30 -4.42
N GLU A 63 -23.79 2.15 -3.84
CA GLU A 63 -22.52 2.60 -4.42
C GLU A 63 -21.34 2.12 -3.59
N VAL A 64 -20.32 1.61 -4.28
CA VAL A 64 -19.03 1.23 -3.70
C VAL A 64 -17.96 2.21 -4.15
N TYR A 65 -17.06 2.53 -3.24
CA TYR A 65 -15.90 3.36 -3.45
C TYR A 65 -14.65 2.64 -2.94
N LEU A 66 -13.57 2.75 -3.71
CA LEU A 66 -12.27 2.22 -3.34
C LEU A 66 -11.37 3.40 -2.99
N THR A 67 -10.77 3.41 -1.81
CA THR A 67 -9.87 4.47 -1.38
C THR A 67 -8.48 3.91 -1.13
N LEU A 68 -7.50 4.40 -1.89
CA LEU A 68 -6.09 4.12 -1.67
C LEU A 68 -5.49 5.17 -0.76
N MET A 69 -4.81 4.72 0.28
CA MET A 69 -4.14 5.58 1.25
C MET A 69 -2.63 5.45 1.10
N ALA A 70 -1.96 6.59 0.94
CA ALA A 70 -0.52 6.68 0.91
C ALA A 70 -0.07 7.58 2.08
N PRO A 71 0.21 6.99 3.27
CA PRO A 71 0.80 7.74 4.37
C PRO A 71 2.25 8.08 4.02
N GLY A 72 2.66 9.34 4.22
CA GLY A 72 4.07 9.71 4.19
C GLY A 72 4.84 9.06 5.33
N THR A 73 6.15 8.87 5.17
CA THR A 73 7.03 8.32 6.22
C THR A 73 6.93 9.13 7.51
N ARG A 74 6.97 10.45 7.41
CA ARG A 74 6.80 11.38 8.54
C ARG A 74 5.42 11.28 9.20
N TYR A 75 4.37 11.02 8.41
CA TYR A 75 3.04 10.77 8.95
C TYR A 75 3.00 9.51 9.83
N VAL A 76 3.67 8.43 9.40
CA VAL A 76 3.77 7.20 10.20
C VAL A 76 4.55 7.44 11.49
N GLU A 77 5.67 8.16 11.43
CA GLU A 77 6.46 8.53 12.62
C GLU A 77 5.66 9.41 13.60
N TYR A 78 4.87 10.35 13.08
CA TYR A 78 3.93 11.15 13.87
C TYR A 78 2.92 10.25 14.61
N LEU A 79 2.30 9.30 13.90
CA LEU A 79 1.38 8.34 14.51
C LEU A 79 2.06 7.46 15.58
N GLY A 80 3.33 7.13 15.38
CA GLY A 80 4.18 6.39 16.33
C GLY A 80 4.67 7.20 17.54
N ARG A 81 4.35 8.51 17.62
CA ARG A 81 4.78 9.45 18.68
C ARG A 81 6.31 9.63 18.79
N THR A 82 7.06 9.37 17.73
CA THR A 82 8.54 9.42 17.75
C THR A 82 9.13 10.75 17.28
N ALA A 83 8.35 11.65 16.67
CA ALA A 83 8.84 12.92 16.14
C ALA A 83 7.98 14.12 16.60
N PRO A 84 8.60 15.26 17.00
CA PRO A 84 7.87 16.51 17.21
C PRO A 84 7.45 17.14 15.87
N THR A 85 6.18 17.55 15.76
CA THR A 85 5.63 18.21 14.58
C THR A 85 6.24 19.60 14.41
N THR A 86 7.15 19.76 13.44
CA THR A 86 7.67 21.07 13.01
C THR A 86 7.00 21.41 11.68
N THR A 87 5.94 22.19 11.75
CA THR A 87 4.90 22.29 10.72
C THR A 87 5.31 23.11 9.49
N THR A 88 5.44 22.43 8.34
CA THR A 88 4.98 22.86 6.98
C THR A 88 5.13 21.75 5.91
N ASP A 89 5.65 20.57 6.26
CA ASP A 89 6.04 19.55 5.29
C ASP A 89 4.80 18.75 4.80
N PRO A 90 4.52 18.70 3.48
CA PRO A 90 3.45 17.88 2.92
C PRO A 90 3.55 16.38 3.27
N GLU A 91 4.74 15.88 3.61
CA GLU A 91 4.94 14.49 4.05
C GLU A 91 4.34 14.19 5.43
N GLU A 92 3.96 15.22 6.20
CA GLU A 92 3.25 15.10 7.47
C GLU A 92 1.75 14.84 7.32
N PHE A 93 1.25 14.70 6.08
CA PHE A 93 -0.16 14.36 5.82
C PHE A 93 -0.29 13.07 5.01
N MET A 94 -1.32 12.30 5.34
CA MET A 94 -1.73 11.14 4.53
C MET A 94 -2.51 11.60 3.31
N THR A 95 -2.13 11.09 2.14
CA THR A 95 -2.91 11.29 0.91
C THR A 95 -3.90 10.15 0.72
N MET A 96 -5.16 10.48 0.44
CA MET A 96 -6.22 9.52 0.14
C MET A 96 -6.74 9.78 -1.28
N GLN A 97 -6.77 8.73 -2.10
CA GLN A 97 -7.32 8.77 -3.46
C GLN A 97 -8.50 7.83 -3.55
N THR A 98 -9.69 8.38 -3.77
CA THR A 98 -10.93 7.62 -3.87
C THR A 98 -11.38 7.48 -5.33
N PHE A 99 -11.76 6.25 -5.67
CA PHE A 99 -12.24 5.80 -6.97
C PHE A 99 -13.69 5.33 -6.87
N GLY A 100 -14.48 5.50 -7.93
CA GLY A 100 -15.88 5.08 -8.02
C GLY A 100 -16.78 6.12 -8.70
N PRO A 101 -18.08 6.17 -8.40
CA PRO A 101 -18.84 5.12 -7.72
C PRO A 101 -19.05 3.88 -8.61
N TRP A 102 -18.96 2.69 -8.01
CA TRP A 102 -19.47 1.46 -8.63
C TRP A 102 -20.85 1.14 -8.09
N GLU A 103 -21.88 1.17 -8.95
CA GLU A 103 -23.24 0.84 -8.56
C GLU A 103 -23.42 -0.68 -8.52
N ILE A 104 -23.68 -1.24 -7.34
CA ILE A 104 -23.75 -2.70 -7.12
C ILE A 104 -24.93 -3.35 -7.86
N LYS A 105 -25.96 -2.56 -8.17
CA LYS A 105 -27.14 -3.01 -8.94
C LYS A 105 -26.89 -3.04 -10.44
N LYS A 106 -25.77 -2.50 -10.93
CA LYS A 106 -25.39 -2.49 -12.35
C LYS A 106 -24.34 -3.56 -12.60
N GLU A 107 -24.70 -4.60 -13.35
CA GLU A 107 -23.82 -5.73 -13.69
C GLU A 107 -22.46 -5.28 -14.24
N LYS A 108 -22.44 -4.31 -15.15
CA LYS A 108 -21.19 -3.77 -15.72
C LYS A 108 -20.28 -3.10 -14.68
N HIS A 109 -20.85 -2.40 -13.70
CA HIS A 109 -20.07 -1.79 -12.62
C HIS A 109 -19.51 -2.88 -11.71
N LEU A 110 -20.31 -3.89 -11.37
CA LEU A 110 -19.85 -5.02 -10.58
C LEU A 110 -18.71 -5.77 -11.28
N GLN A 111 -18.83 -6.04 -12.58
CA GLN A 111 -17.78 -6.70 -13.36
C GLN A 111 -16.49 -5.88 -13.36
N SER A 112 -16.58 -4.56 -13.59
CA SER A 112 -15.44 -3.65 -13.52
C SER A 112 -14.81 -3.63 -12.12
N LEU A 113 -15.61 -3.51 -11.07
CA LEU A 113 -15.16 -3.52 -9.68
C LEU A 113 -14.42 -4.82 -9.33
N CYS A 114 -14.98 -5.97 -9.70
CA CYS A 114 -14.35 -7.27 -9.49
C CYS A 114 -13.00 -7.38 -10.20
N LEU A 115 -12.89 -6.87 -11.45
CA LEU A 115 -11.63 -6.87 -12.18
C LEU A 115 -10.57 -5.99 -11.49
N VAL A 116 -10.95 -4.81 -11.00
CA VAL A 116 -10.06 -3.92 -10.26
C VAL A 116 -9.58 -4.60 -8.96
N LEU A 117 -10.49 -5.19 -8.20
CA LEU A 117 -10.15 -5.90 -6.96
C LEU A 117 -9.24 -7.11 -7.23
N LEU A 118 -9.51 -7.89 -8.27
CA LEU A 118 -8.64 -9.00 -8.68
C LEU A 118 -7.24 -8.53 -9.06
N ALA A 119 -7.13 -7.42 -9.78
CA ALA A 119 -5.84 -6.83 -10.14
C ALA A 119 -5.06 -6.39 -8.90
N LEU A 120 -5.71 -5.70 -7.95
CA LEU A 120 -5.09 -5.24 -6.70
C LEU A 120 -4.65 -6.42 -5.81
N CYS A 121 -5.53 -7.41 -5.61
CA CYS A 121 -5.21 -8.61 -4.83
C CYS A 121 -4.09 -9.42 -5.48
N GLY A 122 -4.16 -9.63 -6.79
CA GLY A 122 -3.12 -10.36 -7.53
C GLY A 122 -1.77 -9.66 -7.49
N TYR A 123 -1.76 -8.32 -7.55
CA TYR A 123 -0.55 -7.53 -7.38
C TYR A 123 0.06 -7.70 -5.98
N ARG A 124 -0.76 -7.60 -4.93
CA ARG A 124 -0.32 -7.80 -3.55
C ARG A 124 0.28 -9.17 -3.32
N ILE A 125 -0.40 -10.23 -3.75
CA ILE A 125 0.10 -11.62 -3.66
C ILE A 125 1.46 -11.74 -4.35
N ARG A 126 1.62 -11.13 -5.53
CA ARG A 126 2.89 -11.15 -6.25
C ARG A 126 4.00 -10.45 -5.49
N LEU A 127 3.74 -9.26 -4.94
CA LEU A 127 4.72 -8.56 -4.12
C LEU A 127 5.16 -9.38 -2.91
N ASP A 128 4.22 -10.04 -2.23
CA ASP A 128 4.51 -10.87 -1.06
C ASP A 128 5.41 -12.05 -1.45
N GLN A 129 5.18 -12.67 -2.62
CA GLN A 129 6.04 -13.74 -3.14
C GLN A 129 7.45 -13.26 -3.46
N GLU A 130 7.60 -12.11 -4.11
CA GLU A 130 8.93 -11.55 -4.41
C GLU A 130 9.68 -11.16 -3.13
N ARG A 131 8.98 -10.65 -2.10
CA ARG A 131 9.57 -10.38 -0.79
C ARG A 131 10.07 -11.64 -0.10
N HIS A 132 9.24 -12.70 -0.06
CA HIS A 132 9.65 -13.99 0.51
C HIS A 132 10.87 -14.58 -0.22
N ARG A 133 10.93 -14.45 -1.55
CA ARG A 133 12.12 -14.85 -2.34
C ARG A 133 13.35 -14.02 -1.98
N ALA A 134 13.22 -12.70 -1.87
CA ALA A 134 14.32 -11.81 -1.51
C ALA A 134 14.83 -12.07 -0.08
N GLU A 135 13.96 -12.47 0.84
CA GLU A 135 14.34 -12.87 2.20
C GLU A 135 15.08 -14.22 2.22
N GLN A 136 14.62 -15.20 1.44
CA GLN A 136 15.34 -16.47 1.27
C GLN A 136 16.75 -16.27 0.72
N LEU A 137 16.91 -15.42 -0.31
CA LEU A 137 18.21 -15.07 -0.87
C LEU A 137 19.11 -14.29 0.10
N ARG A 138 18.55 -13.58 1.08
CA ARG A 138 19.31 -12.90 2.15
C ARG A 138 19.75 -13.85 3.26
N GLY A 139 19.02 -14.95 3.49
CA GLY A 139 19.35 -15.97 4.48
C GLY A 139 20.34 -17.03 3.99
N GLU A 140 20.49 -17.19 2.67
CA GLU A 140 21.53 -18.02 2.07
C GLU A 140 22.85 -17.23 2.00
N GLU A 141 23.79 -17.50 2.93
CA GLU A 141 25.15 -16.96 2.80
C GLU A 141 25.74 -17.39 1.44
N PRO A 142 26.38 -16.47 0.70
CA PRO A 142 26.97 -16.82 -0.58
C PRO A 142 27.97 -17.98 -0.42
N PRO A 143 28.02 -18.94 -1.36
CA PRO A 143 28.89 -20.13 -1.24
C PRO A 143 30.39 -19.79 -1.15
N TRP A 144 30.78 -18.57 -1.51
CA TRP A 144 32.16 -18.10 -1.38
C TRP A 144 32.54 -17.74 0.07
N HIS A 145 31.61 -17.44 0.98
CA HIS A 145 31.90 -17.24 2.41
C HIS A 145 32.30 -18.56 3.10
N ALA A 146 31.66 -19.68 2.71
CA ALA A 146 32.05 -21.02 3.15
C ALA A 146 33.43 -21.43 2.60
N LEU A 147 33.75 -21.06 1.34
CA LEU A 147 35.06 -21.30 0.74
C LEU A 147 36.15 -20.44 1.39
N ALA A 148 35.87 -19.17 1.71
CA ALA A 148 36.80 -18.28 2.40
C ALA A 148 37.11 -18.78 3.83
N SER A 149 36.10 -19.27 4.56
CA SER A 149 36.27 -19.84 5.91
C SER A 149 37.06 -21.16 5.89
N SER A 150 36.92 -21.96 4.83
CA SER A 150 37.68 -23.20 4.64
C SER A 150 39.15 -22.95 4.26
N LEU A 151 39.43 -21.91 3.45
CA LEU A 151 40.79 -21.53 3.06
C LEU A 151 41.59 -20.96 4.23
N VAL A 152 40.95 -20.18 5.12
CA VAL A 152 41.59 -19.65 6.34
C VAL A 152 41.98 -20.78 7.32
N ASN A 153 41.19 -21.85 7.41
CA ASN A 153 41.48 -22.99 8.29
C ASN A 153 42.55 -23.98 7.74
N GLN A 154 43.01 -23.83 6.49
CA GLN A 154 44.10 -24.63 5.93
C GLN A 154 45.48 -23.94 6.06
N GLN A 155 45.55 -22.83 6.80
CA GLN A 155 46.72 -21.95 6.84
C GLN A 155 47.29 -21.70 8.24
N GLU A 156 46.89 -22.51 9.24
CA GLU A 156 47.64 -22.62 10.48
C GLU A 156 48.46 -23.94 10.50
N PRO A 157 49.73 -23.89 10.97
CA PRO A 157 50.73 -24.95 10.78
C PRO A 157 50.54 -26.19 11.65
#